data_AF-A0A7X8U692-F1
#
_entry.id   AF-A0A7X8U692-F1
#
_cell.length_a   1.000
_cell.length_b   1.000
_cell.length_c   1.000
_cell.angle_alpha   90.00
_cell.angle_beta   90.00
_cell.angle_gamma   90.00
#
_symmetry.space_group_name_H-M   'P 1'
#
loop_
_entity.id
_entity.type
_entity.pdbx_description
1 polymer ?
#
loop_
_entity_poly.entity_id
_entity_poly.type
_entity_poly.pdbx_seq_one_letter_code
_entity_poly.pdbx_strand_id
1 'polypeptide(L)'
;MRNIKNKTRIIAVALILILVLTLPVAAQDKRPSSELQTYLQSTAAWLVRTVPQPASGSVGGEWAVMGMARSDCDVSQDWFDAYYNNLLASVQAAEGVISTRKYTEYSRVILALTALGKDPAEVGGYNLLTMLGDYDKVLAQGINGPIFAMLALDSGAYAIPVCTGARQQASREMYIDYILNRQNADGGWSL
;
A
#
# COMPACT_ATOMS: atom_id res chain seq x y z
N MET A 1 -50.82 7.65 41.31
CA MET A 1 -49.96 6.72 40.53
C MET A 1 -50.19 6.75 39.01
N ARG A 2 -51.43 6.86 38.50
CA ARG A 2 -51.74 6.85 37.04
C ARG A 2 -51.12 8.03 36.26
N ASN A 3 -51.06 9.21 36.88
CA ASN A 3 -50.56 10.44 36.25
C ASN A 3 -49.02 10.45 36.06
N ILE A 4 -48.28 9.80 36.95
CA ILE A 4 -46.82 9.66 36.86
C ILE A 4 -46.46 8.71 35.70
N LYS A 5 -47.15 7.57 35.59
CA LYS A 5 -46.94 6.61 34.48
C LYS A 5 -47.19 7.25 33.10
N ASN A 6 -48.16 8.16 32.99
CA ASN A 6 -48.42 8.87 31.73
C ASN A 6 -47.33 9.89 31.40
N LYS A 7 -46.82 10.64 32.38
CA LYS A 7 -45.68 11.55 32.19
C LYS A 7 -44.40 10.81 31.78
N THR A 8 -44.11 9.67 32.42
CA THR A 8 -42.95 8.83 32.05
C THR A 8 -43.06 8.27 30.63
N ARG A 9 -44.27 7.88 30.19
CA ARG A 9 -44.51 7.44 28.80
C ARG A 9 -44.32 8.56 27.79
N ILE A 10 -44.80 9.76 28.08
CA ILE A 10 -44.64 10.93 27.19
C ILE A 10 -43.16 11.31 27.07
N ILE A 11 -42.42 11.31 28.18
CA ILE A 11 -40.97 11.60 28.20
C ILE A 11 -40.19 10.52 27.44
N ALA A 12 -40.54 9.24 27.61
CA ALA A 12 -39.90 8.14 26.87
C ALA A 12 -40.15 8.22 25.36
N VAL A 13 -41.38 8.55 24.94
CA VAL A 13 -41.71 8.76 23.52
C VAL A 13 -40.98 9.96 22.95
N ALA A 14 -40.88 11.07 23.69
CA ALA A 14 -40.13 12.25 23.26
C ALA A 14 -38.62 11.97 23.14
N LEU A 15 -38.03 11.20 24.06
CA LEU A 15 -36.63 10.77 24.00
C LEU A 15 -36.35 9.86 22.80
N ILE A 16 -37.25 8.91 22.49
CA ILE A 16 -37.14 8.06 21.30
C ILE A 16 -37.25 8.89 20.03
N LEU A 17 -38.16 9.88 19.98
CA LEU A 17 -38.30 10.78 18.83
C LEU A 17 -37.03 11.61 18.60
N ILE A 18 -36.42 12.12 19.67
CA ILE A 18 -35.16 12.86 19.60
C ILE A 18 -34.04 11.94 19.12
N LEU A 19 -33.96 10.70 19.61
CA LEU A 19 -32.95 9.72 19.20
C LEU A 19 -33.06 9.37 17.69
N VAL A 20 -34.30 9.27 17.18
CA VAL A 20 -34.59 8.99 15.76
C VAL A 20 -34.31 10.21 14.87
N LEU A 21 -34.52 11.43 15.38
CA LEU A 21 -34.22 12.68 14.67
C LEU A 21 -32.73 13.07 14.72
N THR A 22 -31.95 12.51 15.65
CA THR A 22 -30.48 12.66 15.72
C THR A 22 -29.72 11.55 15.00
N LEU A 23 -30.40 10.68 14.23
CA LEU A 23 -29.69 9.85 13.26
C LEU A 23 -28.85 10.79 12.39
N PRO A 24 -27.54 10.52 12.23
CA PRO A 24 -26.70 11.37 11.40
C PRO A 24 -27.38 11.41 10.04
N VAL A 25 -27.66 12.63 9.56
CA VAL A 25 -28.00 12.89 8.15
C VAL A 25 -27.15 11.91 7.36
N ALA A 26 -27.84 11.01 6.63
CA ALA A 26 -27.22 9.94 5.87
C ALA A 26 -25.92 10.47 5.30
N ALA A 27 -24.79 9.86 5.71
CA ALA A 27 -23.49 10.19 5.17
C ALA A 27 -23.68 10.33 3.67
N GLN A 28 -23.50 11.56 3.14
CA GLN A 28 -23.55 11.78 1.69
C GLN A 28 -22.73 10.65 1.09
N ASP A 29 -23.39 9.84 0.28
CA ASP A 29 -22.87 8.61 -0.28
C ASP A 29 -21.45 8.94 -0.75
N LYS A 30 -20.41 8.41 -0.06
CA LYS A 30 -19.00 8.66 -0.41
C LYS A 30 -18.63 8.04 -1.76
N ARG A 31 -19.64 7.61 -2.52
CA ARG A 31 -19.51 7.04 -3.85
C ARG A 31 -19.11 8.18 -4.80
N PRO A 32 -18.12 7.93 -5.66
CA PRO A 32 -17.79 8.84 -6.76
C PRO A 32 -19.04 9.31 -7.50
N SER A 33 -19.03 10.55 -8.03
CA SER A 33 -20.02 10.91 -9.04
C SER A 33 -19.99 9.89 -10.18
N SER A 34 -21.13 9.67 -10.86
CA SER A 34 -21.20 8.73 -11.99
C SER A 34 -20.13 9.02 -13.06
N GLU A 35 -19.82 10.30 -13.26
CA GLU A 35 -18.75 10.77 -14.12
C GLU A 35 -17.35 10.37 -13.61
N LEU A 36 -17.05 10.56 -12.33
CA LEU A 36 -15.78 10.13 -11.74
C LEU A 36 -15.62 8.61 -11.82
N GLN A 37 -16.68 7.83 -11.55
CA GLN A 37 -16.64 6.37 -11.70
C GLN A 37 -16.35 5.97 -13.15
N THR A 38 -16.91 6.68 -14.12
CA THR A 38 -16.67 6.46 -15.55
C THR A 38 -15.21 6.72 -15.91
N TYR A 39 -14.62 7.81 -15.40
CA TYR A 39 -13.20 8.11 -15.63
C TYR A 39 -12.25 7.13 -14.95
N LEU A 40 -12.58 6.66 -13.74
CA LEU A 40 -11.81 5.61 -13.06
C LEU A 40 -11.81 4.31 -13.87
N GLN A 41 -13.00 3.83 -14.29
CA GLN A 41 -13.12 2.61 -15.10
C GLN A 41 -12.41 2.74 -16.45
N SER A 42 -12.53 3.89 -17.11
CA SER A 42 -11.86 4.15 -18.39
C SER A 42 -10.33 4.17 -18.24
N THR A 43 -9.83 4.71 -17.12
CA THR A 43 -8.39 4.73 -16.79
C THR A 43 -7.89 3.33 -16.47
N ALA A 44 -8.64 2.54 -15.69
CA ALA A 44 -8.32 1.15 -15.40
C ALA A 44 -8.26 0.30 -16.68
N ALA A 45 -9.26 0.41 -17.56
CA ALA A 45 -9.28 -0.26 -18.85
C ALA A 45 -8.09 0.15 -19.73
N TRP A 46 -7.72 1.43 -19.73
CA TRP A 46 -6.54 1.92 -20.45
C TRP A 46 -5.24 1.34 -19.88
N LEU A 47 -5.10 1.26 -18.55
CA LEU A 47 -3.92 0.69 -17.89
C LEU A 47 -3.77 -0.80 -18.19
N VAL A 48 -4.84 -1.58 -18.05
CA VAL A 48 -4.82 -3.03 -18.37
C VAL A 48 -4.48 -3.26 -19.85
N ARG A 49 -5.01 -2.43 -20.75
CA ARG A 49 -4.71 -2.52 -22.18
C ARG A 49 -3.26 -2.16 -22.52
N THR A 50 -2.68 -1.17 -21.84
CA THR A 50 -1.30 -0.70 -22.09
C THR A 50 -0.25 -1.50 -21.34
N VAL A 51 -0.65 -2.23 -20.31
CA VAL A 51 0.19 -3.18 -19.54
C VAL A 51 -0.46 -4.57 -19.63
N PRO A 52 -0.52 -5.22 -20.81
CA PRO A 52 -1.27 -6.46 -21.01
C PRO A 52 -0.64 -7.67 -20.31
N GLN A 53 0.66 -7.61 -20.01
CA GLN A 53 1.43 -8.63 -19.31
C GLN A 53 2.27 -7.94 -18.23
N PRO A 54 1.67 -7.59 -17.08
CA PRO A 54 2.40 -6.94 -16.01
C PRO A 54 3.56 -7.84 -15.54
N ALA A 55 4.72 -7.24 -15.33
CA ALA A 55 5.93 -7.90 -14.86
C ALA A 55 6.71 -6.93 -13.98
N SER A 56 7.73 -7.41 -13.29
CA SER A 56 8.57 -6.54 -12.47
C SER A 56 9.34 -5.54 -13.33
N GLY A 57 9.20 -4.24 -13.08
CA GLY A 57 9.87 -3.22 -13.89
C GLY A 57 9.57 -1.77 -13.53
N SER A 58 10.47 -0.86 -13.92
CA SER A 58 10.40 0.55 -13.54
C SER A 58 9.22 1.33 -14.13
N VAL A 59 8.59 0.81 -15.19
CA VAL A 59 7.45 1.43 -15.87
C VAL A 59 6.32 0.41 -15.99
N GLY A 60 5.09 0.82 -15.65
CA GLY A 60 3.93 -0.07 -15.62
C GLY A 60 4.02 -1.04 -14.45
N GLY A 61 3.95 -2.34 -14.74
CA GLY A 61 4.25 -3.42 -13.80
C GLY A 61 3.61 -3.21 -12.42
N GLU A 62 4.44 -3.08 -11.41
CA GLU A 62 4.02 -2.94 -10.01
C GLU A 62 3.19 -1.70 -9.71
N TRP A 63 3.44 -0.57 -10.38
CA TRP A 63 2.65 0.64 -10.14
C TRP A 63 1.22 0.50 -10.68
N ALA A 64 1.09 -0.13 -11.86
CA ALA A 64 -0.22 -0.46 -12.41
C ALA A 64 -0.93 -1.49 -11.52
N VAL A 65 -0.22 -2.55 -11.09
CA VAL A 65 -0.76 -3.61 -10.24
C VAL A 65 -1.20 -3.09 -8.88
N MET A 66 -0.36 -2.33 -8.18
CA MET A 66 -0.69 -1.73 -6.89
C MET A 66 -1.88 -0.78 -7.00
N GLY A 67 -1.92 0.04 -8.07
CA GLY A 67 -3.05 0.94 -8.33
C GLY A 67 -4.35 0.19 -8.55
N MET A 68 -4.34 -0.84 -9.40
CA MET A 68 -5.53 -1.64 -9.73
C MET A 68 -6.01 -2.51 -8.57
N ALA A 69 -5.10 -3.07 -7.77
CA ALA A 69 -5.45 -3.80 -6.56
C ALA A 69 -6.18 -2.94 -5.51
N ARG A 70 -6.14 -1.61 -5.65
CA ARG A 70 -6.70 -0.64 -4.69
C ARG A 70 -7.78 0.28 -5.26
N SER A 71 -8.19 0.12 -6.52
CA SER A 71 -9.01 1.10 -7.25
C SER A 71 -10.53 0.83 -7.27
N ASP A 72 -11.01 -0.23 -6.62
CA ASP A 72 -12.39 -0.76 -6.73
C ASP A 72 -12.87 -0.99 -8.18
N CYS A 73 -11.96 -0.96 -9.16
CA CYS A 73 -12.27 -1.18 -10.56
C CYS A 73 -12.31 -2.69 -10.84
N ASP A 74 -13.19 -3.08 -11.76
CA ASP A 74 -13.29 -4.47 -12.21
C ASP A 74 -12.09 -4.82 -13.10
N VAL A 75 -11.14 -5.56 -12.53
CA VAL A 75 -9.93 -6.05 -13.20
C VAL A 75 -9.87 -7.56 -12.99
N SER A 76 -9.67 -8.29 -14.10
CA SER A 76 -9.60 -9.75 -14.05
C SER A 76 -8.50 -10.24 -13.12
N GLN A 77 -8.83 -11.26 -12.32
CA GLN A 77 -7.86 -11.96 -11.49
C GLN A 77 -6.71 -12.54 -12.33
N ASP A 78 -6.97 -12.98 -13.56
CA ASP A 78 -5.94 -13.51 -14.47
C ASP A 78 -4.84 -12.48 -14.76
N TRP A 79 -5.17 -11.19 -14.76
CA TRP A 79 -4.20 -10.11 -14.99
C TRP A 79 -3.26 -9.94 -13.78
N PHE A 80 -3.80 -10.05 -12.56
CA PHE A 80 -2.99 -10.05 -11.34
C PHE A 80 -2.17 -11.34 -11.20
N ASP A 81 -2.74 -12.49 -11.57
CA ASP A 81 -2.04 -13.77 -11.55
C ASP A 81 -0.91 -13.81 -12.57
N ALA A 82 -1.09 -13.20 -13.75
CA ALA A 82 -0.02 -13.01 -14.73
C ALA A 82 1.14 -12.23 -14.13
N TYR A 83 0.87 -11.12 -13.42
CA TYR A 83 1.93 -10.38 -12.71
C TYR A 83 2.65 -11.27 -11.70
N TYR A 84 1.91 -11.94 -10.82
CA TYR A 84 2.51 -12.74 -9.75
C TYR A 84 3.35 -13.89 -10.31
N ASN A 85 2.89 -14.56 -11.37
CA ASN A 85 3.62 -15.64 -12.03
C ASN A 85 4.89 -15.12 -12.75
N ASN A 86 4.81 -13.97 -13.41
CA ASN A 86 5.97 -13.33 -14.04
C ASN A 86 7.02 -12.92 -12.98
N LEU A 87 6.56 -12.35 -11.87
CA LEU A 87 7.44 -12.03 -10.74
C LEU A 87 8.09 -13.30 -10.17
N LEU A 88 7.30 -14.34 -9.89
CA LEU A 88 7.77 -15.62 -9.36
C LEU A 88 8.88 -16.21 -10.24
N ALA A 89 8.65 -16.27 -11.56
CA ALA A 89 9.63 -16.76 -12.52
C ALA A 89 10.91 -15.91 -12.50
N SER A 90 10.79 -14.58 -12.45
CA SER A 90 11.93 -13.66 -12.41
C SER A 90 12.76 -13.79 -11.12
N VAL A 91 12.09 -13.91 -9.97
CA VAL A 91 12.73 -14.07 -8.66
C VAL A 91 13.46 -15.41 -8.58
N GLN A 92 12.84 -16.48 -9.05
CA GLN A 92 13.47 -17.80 -9.07
C GLN A 92 14.67 -17.86 -10.01
N ALA A 93 14.54 -17.29 -11.22
CA ALA A 93 15.65 -17.22 -12.18
C ALA A 93 16.82 -16.37 -11.68
N ALA A 94 16.56 -15.39 -10.82
CA ALA A 94 17.56 -14.51 -10.22
C ALA A 94 17.98 -14.95 -8.80
N GLU A 95 17.61 -16.15 -8.37
CA GLU A 95 17.95 -16.69 -7.04
C GLU A 95 17.59 -15.74 -5.88
N GLY A 96 16.41 -15.10 -5.97
CA GLY A 96 15.93 -14.14 -4.97
C GLY A 96 16.44 -12.70 -5.15
N VAL A 97 17.40 -12.46 -6.07
CA VAL A 97 18.03 -11.16 -6.24
C VAL A 97 17.32 -10.32 -7.30
N ILE A 98 16.42 -9.43 -6.86
CA ILE A 98 15.73 -8.47 -7.76
C ILE A 98 16.71 -7.39 -8.27
N SER A 99 17.58 -6.90 -7.40
CA SER A 99 18.61 -5.93 -7.76
C SER A 99 19.79 -5.95 -6.81
N THR A 100 20.99 -5.72 -7.35
CA THR A 100 22.22 -5.51 -6.56
C THR A 100 22.55 -4.02 -6.34
N ARG A 101 21.82 -3.13 -7.02
CA ARG A 101 22.09 -1.68 -7.08
C ARG A 101 20.89 -0.82 -6.69
N LYS A 102 19.66 -1.24 -7.03
CA LYS A 102 18.45 -0.45 -6.83
C LYS A 102 17.52 -1.13 -5.82
N TYR A 103 17.66 -0.78 -4.55
CA TYR A 103 16.88 -1.43 -3.50
C TYR A 103 15.43 -0.92 -3.44
N THR A 104 15.12 0.22 -4.07
CA THR A 104 13.74 0.65 -4.29
C THR A 104 12.94 -0.32 -5.17
N GLU A 105 13.59 -1.19 -5.94
CA GLU A 105 12.92 -2.24 -6.70
C GLU A 105 12.28 -3.29 -5.77
N TYR A 106 12.96 -3.66 -4.67
CA TYR A 106 12.36 -4.50 -3.63
C TYR A 106 11.16 -3.79 -2.99
N SER A 107 11.32 -2.51 -2.63
CA SER A 107 10.22 -1.71 -2.05
C SER A 107 8.98 -1.70 -2.95
N ARG A 108 9.18 -1.50 -4.26
CA ARG A 108 8.09 -1.46 -5.25
C ARG A 108 7.40 -2.82 -5.37
N VAL A 109 8.14 -3.93 -5.38
CA VAL A 109 7.58 -5.29 -5.39
C VAL A 109 6.81 -5.59 -4.11
N ILE A 110 7.36 -5.24 -2.95
CA ILE A 110 6.71 -5.46 -1.64
C ILE A 110 5.37 -4.72 -1.57
N LEU A 111 5.31 -3.47 -2.06
CA LEU A 111 4.07 -2.69 -2.10
C LEU A 111 3.01 -3.35 -2.99
N ALA A 112 3.39 -3.83 -4.18
CA ALA A 112 2.47 -4.51 -5.09
C ALA A 112 1.96 -5.84 -4.50
N LEU A 113 2.85 -6.66 -3.95
CA LEU A 113 2.49 -7.92 -3.31
C LEU A 113 1.55 -7.72 -2.12
N THR A 114 1.86 -6.75 -1.26
CA THR A 114 1.02 -6.44 -0.09
C THR A 114 -0.35 -5.93 -0.53
N ALA A 115 -0.44 -5.12 -1.59
CA ALA A 115 -1.73 -4.68 -2.15
C ALA A 115 -2.55 -5.86 -2.71
N LEU A 116 -1.91 -6.91 -3.22
CA LEU A 116 -2.55 -8.15 -3.68
C LEU A 116 -2.86 -9.14 -2.54
N GLY A 117 -2.50 -8.83 -1.29
CA GLY A 117 -2.62 -9.76 -0.17
C GLY A 117 -1.66 -10.96 -0.25
N LYS A 118 -0.58 -10.85 -1.04
CA LYS A 118 0.49 -11.85 -1.14
C LYS A 118 1.58 -11.54 -0.13
N ASP A 119 2.18 -12.57 0.46
CA ASP A 119 3.28 -12.42 1.43
C ASP A 119 4.63 -12.16 0.71
N PRO A 120 5.26 -10.99 0.89
CA PRO A 120 6.58 -10.70 0.32
C PRO A 120 7.73 -11.49 0.97
N ALA A 121 7.50 -12.14 2.11
CA ALA A 121 8.47 -13.01 2.75
C ALA A 121 8.56 -14.40 2.09
N GLU A 122 7.58 -14.77 1.26
CA GLU A 122 7.46 -16.11 0.67
C GLU A 122 7.19 -16.04 -0.84
N VAL A 123 8.17 -15.54 -1.59
CA VAL A 123 8.09 -15.42 -3.06
C VAL A 123 9.08 -16.36 -3.71
N GLY A 124 8.60 -17.49 -4.22
CA GLY A 124 9.46 -18.50 -4.86
C GLY A 124 10.49 -19.13 -3.94
N GLY A 125 10.23 -19.14 -2.63
CA GLY A 125 11.15 -19.61 -1.59
C GLY A 125 12.11 -18.53 -1.08
N TYR A 126 11.91 -17.26 -1.44
CA TYR A 126 12.77 -16.14 -1.03
C TYR A 126 11.98 -15.10 -0.23
N ASN A 127 12.63 -14.57 0.80
CA ASN A 127 12.15 -13.44 1.57
C ASN A 127 12.66 -12.13 0.97
N LEU A 128 11.78 -11.40 0.28
CA LEU A 128 12.13 -10.15 -0.39
C LEU A 128 12.25 -8.97 0.58
N LEU A 129 11.70 -9.08 1.79
CA LEU A 129 11.83 -8.05 2.82
C LEU A 129 13.30 -7.93 3.26
N THR A 130 14.04 -9.04 3.35
CA THR A 130 15.40 -9.12 3.90
C THR A 130 16.35 -8.04 3.36
N MET A 131 16.21 -7.68 2.09
CA MET A 131 17.07 -6.69 1.44
C MET A 131 16.85 -5.26 1.98
N LEU A 132 15.67 -4.96 2.55
CA LEU A 132 15.40 -3.71 3.26
C LEU A 132 16.06 -3.65 4.66
N GLY A 133 16.77 -4.70 5.08
CA GLY A 133 17.61 -4.69 6.28
C GLY A 133 19.04 -4.18 6.05
N ASP A 134 19.49 -4.03 4.80
CA ASP A 134 20.81 -3.50 4.47
C ASP A 134 20.78 -1.97 4.37
N TYR A 135 21.24 -1.29 5.42
CA TYR A 135 21.17 0.16 5.52
C TYR A 135 21.92 0.84 4.36
N ASP A 136 23.18 0.46 4.14
CA ASP A 136 24.04 1.10 3.15
C ASP A 136 23.51 0.92 1.72
N LYS A 137 22.97 -0.26 1.41
CA LYS A 137 22.40 -0.54 0.10
C LYS A 137 21.08 0.18 -0.14
N VAL A 138 20.22 0.28 0.88
CA VAL A 138 18.99 1.07 0.79
C VAL A 138 19.32 2.53 0.53
N LEU A 139 20.30 3.11 1.23
CA LEU A 139 20.72 4.49 1.07
C LEU A 139 21.41 4.82 -0.27
N ALA A 140 21.86 3.81 -1.02
CA ALA A 140 22.62 4.00 -2.26
C ALA A 140 21.86 4.77 -3.36
N GLN A 141 20.52 4.85 -3.26
CA GLN A 141 19.67 5.63 -4.16
C GLN A 141 19.30 7.01 -3.60
N GLY A 142 20.08 7.52 -2.64
CA GLY A 142 19.80 8.78 -1.98
C GLY A 142 18.55 8.68 -1.10
N ILE A 143 17.82 9.78 -0.97
CA ILE A 143 16.69 9.85 -0.03
C ILE A 143 15.50 8.96 -0.42
N ASN A 144 15.35 8.64 -1.71
CA ASN A 144 14.30 7.74 -2.19
C ASN A 144 14.40 6.34 -1.57
N GLY A 145 15.62 5.85 -1.35
CA GLY A 145 15.86 4.54 -0.75
C GLY A 145 15.10 4.32 0.56
N PRO A 146 15.45 5.06 1.64
CA PRO A 146 14.79 4.90 2.93
C PRO A 146 13.31 5.33 2.91
N ILE A 147 12.90 6.30 2.09
CA ILE A 147 11.47 6.67 1.96
C ILE A 147 10.66 5.47 1.47
N PHE A 148 11.05 4.84 0.36
CA PHE A 148 10.32 3.71 -0.20
C PHE A 148 10.48 2.44 0.64
N ALA A 149 11.62 2.23 1.29
CA ALA A 149 11.80 1.14 2.23
C ALA A 149 10.78 1.24 3.38
N MET A 150 10.62 2.43 3.97
CA MET A 150 9.66 2.67 5.04
C MET A 150 8.21 2.49 4.56
N LEU A 151 7.83 3.03 3.38
CA LEU A 151 6.51 2.81 2.81
C LEU A 151 6.20 1.32 2.59
N ALA A 152 7.17 0.55 2.08
CA ALA A 152 7.02 -0.87 1.84
C ALA A 152 6.84 -1.66 3.14
N LEU A 153 7.69 -1.40 4.15
CA LEU A 153 7.61 -2.05 5.45
C LEU A 153 6.30 -1.71 6.17
N ASP A 154 5.88 -0.45 6.12
CA ASP A 154 4.67 0.02 6.79
C ASP A 154 3.39 -0.48 6.12
N SER A 155 3.43 -0.77 4.82
CA SER A 155 2.26 -1.25 4.07
C SER A 155 1.67 -2.55 4.61
N GLY A 156 2.49 -3.40 5.22
CA GLY A 156 2.06 -4.65 5.86
C GLY A 156 2.46 -4.75 7.33
N ALA A 157 2.83 -3.64 7.96
CA ALA A 157 3.38 -3.61 9.33
C ALA A 157 4.55 -4.58 9.56
N TYR A 158 5.41 -4.73 8.55
CA TYR A 158 6.58 -5.59 8.61
C TYR A 158 7.65 -5.00 9.52
N ALA A 159 8.30 -5.85 10.31
CA ALA A 159 9.49 -5.47 11.05
C ALA A 159 10.66 -5.21 10.09
N ILE A 160 11.64 -4.40 10.52
CA ILE A 160 12.92 -4.29 9.80
C ILE A 160 13.58 -5.68 9.85
N PRO A 161 13.81 -6.34 8.71
CA PRO A 161 14.33 -7.69 8.71
C PRO A 161 15.84 -7.68 8.97
N VAL A 162 16.32 -8.77 9.55
CA VAL A 162 17.76 -8.99 9.71
C VAL A 162 18.37 -9.36 8.35
N CYS A 163 19.37 -8.60 7.93
CA CYS A 163 20.14 -8.87 6.73
C CYS A 163 21.56 -9.27 7.13
N THR A 164 21.80 -10.57 7.28
CA THR A 164 23.09 -11.11 7.75
C THR A 164 24.30 -10.68 6.92
N GLY A 165 24.09 -10.35 5.64
CA GLY A 165 25.14 -9.87 4.73
C GLY A 165 25.35 -8.35 4.73
N ALA A 166 24.52 -7.59 5.43
CA ALA A 166 24.62 -6.14 5.47
C ALA A 166 25.88 -5.70 6.22
N ARG A 167 26.61 -4.75 5.64
CA ARG A 167 27.72 -4.08 6.34
C ARG A 167 27.21 -3.31 7.56
N GLN A 168 26.07 -2.67 7.39
CA GLN A 168 25.35 -1.97 8.44
C GLN A 168 23.90 -2.43 8.43
N GLN A 169 23.49 -3.10 9.51
CA GLN A 169 22.11 -3.49 9.73
C GLN A 169 21.25 -2.23 9.94
N ALA A 170 20.16 -2.13 9.20
CA ALA A 170 19.21 -1.04 9.36
C ALA A 170 18.38 -1.19 10.64
N SER A 171 17.97 -0.05 11.18
CA SER A 171 16.84 0.08 12.10
C SER A 171 15.84 1.09 11.54
N ARG A 172 14.63 1.10 12.10
CA ARG A 172 13.58 2.05 11.72
C ARG A 172 14.02 3.48 12.01
N GLU A 173 14.61 3.71 13.17
CA GLU A 173 15.14 5.00 13.62
C GLU A 173 16.22 5.49 12.67
N MET A 174 17.12 4.63 12.21
CA MET A 174 18.17 5.02 11.26
C MET A 174 17.61 5.52 9.93
N TYR A 175 16.50 4.95 9.44
CA TYR A 175 15.83 5.44 8.24
C TYR A 175 15.10 6.75 8.49
N ILE A 176 14.36 6.86 9.61
CA ILE A 176 13.68 8.10 10.00
C ILE A 176 14.69 9.24 10.13
N ASP A 177 15.77 9.03 10.87
CA ASP A 177 16.82 10.03 11.07
C ASP A 177 17.47 10.44 9.75
N TYR A 178 17.73 9.49 8.86
CA TYR A 178 18.30 9.80 7.55
C TYR A 178 17.38 10.70 6.70
N ILE A 179 16.07 10.44 6.73
CA ILE A 179 15.06 11.22 6.01
C ILE A 179 14.93 12.61 6.62
N LEU A 180 14.78 12.71 7.95
CA LEU A 180 14.60 13.98 8.66
C LEU A 180 15.83 14.88 8.53
N ASN A 181 17.04 14.33 8.60
CA ASN A 181 18.29 15.08 8.43
C ASN A 181 18.50 15.64 7.01
N ARG A 182 17.66 15.26 6.04
CA ARG A 182 17.69 15.78 4.66
C ARG A 182 16.52 16.69 4.33
N GLN A 183 15.66 16.99 5.30
CA GLN A 183 14.58 17.93 5.11
C GLN A 183 15.14 19.34 4.90
N ASN A 184 14.70 19.99 3.83
CA ASN A 184 15.02 21.39 3.54
C ASN A 184 14.29 22.31 4.54
N ALA A 185 14.74 23.57 4.64
CA ALA A 185 14.14 24.55 5.57
C ALA A 185 12.65 24.85 5.29
N ASP A 186 12.17 24.59 4.07
CA ASP A 186 10.77 24.72 3.66
C ASP A 186 9.93 23.46 3.95
N GLY A 187 10.52 22.42 4.55
CA GLY A 187 9.88 21.16 4.86
C GLY A 187 9.90 20.12 3.74
N GLY A 188 10.43 20.46 2.55
CA GLY A 188 10.56 19.55 1.43
C GLY A 188 11.84 18.71 1.45
N TRP A 189 12.07 17.94 0.38
CA TRP A 189 13.30 17.16 0.17
C TRP A 189 13.80 17.32 -1.25
N SER A 190 15.12 17.34 -1.41
CA SER A 190 15.78 17.36 -2.72
C SER A 190 15.92 15.92 -3.24
N LEU A 191 15.41 15.66 -4.45
CA LEU A 191 15.38 14.35 -5.10
C LEU A 191 16.44 14.18 -6.19
#